data_AF-A0A838I9Q4-F1
#
_entry.id   AF-A0A838I9Q4-F1
#
_cell.length_a   1.000
_cell.length_b   1.000
_cell.length_c   1.000
_cell.angle_alpha   90.00
_cell.angle_beta   90.00
_cell.angle_gamma   90.00
#
_symmetry.space_group_name_H-M   'P 1'
#
loop_
_entity.id
_entity.type
_entity.pdbx_description
1 polymer ?
#
loop_
_entity_poly.entity_id
_entity_poly.type
_entity_poly.pdbx_seq_one_letter_code
_entity_poly.pdbx_strand_id
1 'polypeptide(L)' 'MEVFAKTGPGPGTTAHYVAADGSHGVVIADTDDVAGAYANLQNYTQWVEYDTKVMLTVEQAVPLIMESLG' A
#
# COMPACT_ATOMS: atom_id res chain seq x y z
N MET A 1 1.20 3.48 16.33
CA MET A 1 2.64 3.25 16.11
C MET A 1 3.12 1.94 16.73
N GLU A 2 2.83 1.65 18.00
CA GLU A 2 3.26 0.38 18.65
C GLU A 2 2.68 -0.88 17.98
N VAL A 3 1.45 -0.81 17.46
CA VAL A 3 0.81 -1.91 16.71
C VAL A 3 1.51 -2.18 15.36
N PHE A 4 1.97 -1.14 14.65
CA PHE A 4 2.74 -1.30 13.41
C PHE A 4 4.10 -1.98 13.68
N ALA A 5 4.73 -1.69 14.82
CA ALA A 5 5.97 -2.34 15.22
C ALA A 5 5.80 -3.82 15.61
N LYS A 6 4.60 -4.23 16.08
CA LYS A 6 4.28 -5.62 16.48
C LYS A 6 3.84 -6.50 15.31
N THR A 7 2.97 -5.98 14.46
CA THR A 7 2.38 -6.76 13.35
C THR A 7 3.33 -6.89 12.16
N GLY A 8 4.29 -5.97 12.04
CA GLY A 8 5.34 -6.02 11.03
C GLY A 8 4.87 -5.54 9.64
N PRO A 9 5.82 -5.36 8.72
CA PRO A 9 5.53 -4.96 7.34
C PRO A 9 4.70 -6.03 6.63
N GLY A 10 3.74 -5.59 5.81
CA GLY A 10 3.00 -6.47 4.90
C GLY A 10 3.91 -7.06 3.82
N PRO A 11 3.44 -8.06 3.05
CA PRO A 11 4.18 -8.68 1.96
C PRO A 11 4.77 -7.63 1.01
N GLY A 12 6.03 -7.79 0.63
CA GLY A 12 6.70 -6.94 -0.37
C GLY A 12 6.91 -5.48 0.05
N THR A 13 6.75 -5.13 1.33
CA THR A 13 7.06 -3.78 1.81
C THR A 13 8.49 -3.38 1.46
N THR A 14 8.65 -2.24 0.80
CA THR A 14 9.95 -1.68 0.42
C THR A 14 10.29 -0.41 1.21
N ALA A 15 9.29 0.35 1.68
CA ALA A 15 9.51 1.56 2.47
C ALA A 15 8.36 1.91 3.41
N HIS A 16 8.70 2.48 4.57
CA HIS A 16 7.77 3.02 5.56
C HIS A 16 8.12 4.47 5.88
N TYR A 17 7.14 5.37 5.80
CA TYR A 17 7.27 6.77 6.17
C TYR A 17 6.22 7.14 7.22
N VAL A 18 6.59 8.04 8.11
CA VAL A 18 5.69 8.60 9.13
C VAL A 18 5.78 10.12 9.02
N ALA A 19 4.63 10.79 9.04
CA ALA A 19 4.59 12.24 9.05
C ALA A 19 5.29 12.77 10.30
N ALA A 20 6.04 13.88 10.17
CA ALA A 20 6.81 14.43 11.28
C ALA A 20 5.94 14.86 12.48
N ASP A 21 4.67 15.16 12.23
CA ASP A 21 3.65 15.48 13.25
C ASP A 21 2.94 14.24 13.82
N GLY A 22 3.25 13.04 13.33
CA GLY A 22 2.64 11.78 13.76
C GLY A 22 1.21 11.56 13.29
N SER A 23 0.68 12.39 12.38
CA SER A 23 -0.73 12.32 11.95
C SER A 23 -1.06 11.10 11.09
N HIS A 24 -0.11 10.64 10.27
CA HIS A 24 -0.32 9.51 9.36
C HIS A 24 1.00 8.79 9.03
N GLY A 25 0.87 7.62 8.43
CA GLY A 25 1.98 6.84 7.88
C GLY A 25 1.68 6.42 6.44
N VAL A 26 2.75 6.23 5.65
CA VAL A 26 2.68 5.73 4.28
C VAL A 26 3.53 4.47 4.19
N VAL A 27 2.94 3.41 3.66
CA VAL A 27 3.62 2.13 3.40
C VAL A 27 3.66 1.94 1.89
N ILE A 28 4.86 1.73 1.34
CA ILE A 28 5.07 1.35 -0.06
C ILE A 28 5.44 -0.12 -0.07
N ALA A 29 4.71 -0.90 -0.86
CA ALA A 29 4.95 -2.33 -1.05
C ALA A 29 4.86 -2.68 -2.54
N ASP A 30 5.76 -3.56 -2.96
CA ASP A 30 5.77 -4.18 -4.28
C ASP A 30 5.56 -5.68 -4.09
N THR A 31 4.36 -6.17 -4.42
CA THR A 31 3.97 -7.55 -4.15
C THR A 31 2.91 -8.06 -5.12
N ASP A 32 3.07 -9.31 -5.52
CA ASP A 32 2.04 -10.07 -6.26
C ASP A 32 1.01 -10.73 -5.31
N ASP A 33 1.25 -10.73 -3.98
CA ASP A 33 0.35 -11.28 -2.96
C ASP A 33 -0.61 -10.21 -2.42
N VAL A 34 -1.54 -9.77 -3.29
CA VAL A 34 -2.55 -8.76 -2.95
C VAL A 34 -3.47 -9.24 -1.81
N ALA A 35 -3.74 -10.55 -1.74
CA ALA A 35 -4.58 -11.14 -0.69
C ALA A 35 -3.91 -11.05 0.69
N GLY A 36 -2.61 -11.38 0.76
CA GLY A 36 -1.81 -11.21 1.97
C GLY A 36 -1.65 -9.74 2.37
N ALA A 37 -1.48 -8.84 1.40
CA ALA A 37 -1.44 -7.39 1.65
C ALA A 37 -2.77 -6.87 2.24
N TYR A 38 -3.91 -7.28 1.68
CA TYR A 38 -5.22 -6.92 2.20
C TYR A 38 -5.46 -7.49 3.61
N ALA A 39 -5.11 -8.76 3.84
CA ALA A 39 -5.22 -9.37 5.17
C ALA A 39 -4.34 -8.64 6.21
N ASN A 40 -3.17 -8.12 5.81
CA ASN A 40 -2.33 -7.31 6.67
C ASN A 40 -2.99 -5.97 7.04
N LEU A 41 -3.61 -5.28 6.07
CA LEU A 41 -4.37 -4.04 6.31
C LEU A 41 -5.51 -4.25 7.33
N GLN A 42 -6.16 -5.40 7.30
CA GLN A 42 -7.28 -5.69 8.21
C GLN A 42 -6.86 -5.64 9.69
N ASN A 43 -5.60 -5.91 10.01
CA ASN A 43 -5.06 -5.80 11.36
C ASN A 43 -5.05 -4.36 11.89
N TYR A 44 -5.17 -3.35 11.04
CA TYR A 44 -5.09 -1.94 11.42
C TYR A 44 -6.42 -1.19 11.28
N THR A 45 -7.48 -1.89 10.83
CA THR A 45 -8.83 -1.37 10.55
C THR A 45 -9.46 -0.51 11.65
N GLN A 46 -9.24 -0.88 12.91
CA GLN A 46 -9.83 -0.17 14.04
C GLN A 46 -9.04 1.08 14.47
N TRP A 47 -7.88 1.36 13.85
CA TRP A 47 -6.97 2.44 14.23
C TRP A 47 -6.60 3.39 13.10
N VAL A 48 -6.86 3.02 11.84
CA VAL A 48 -6.43 3.79 10.67
C VAL A 48 -7.49 3.72 9.59
N GLU A 49 -7.74 4.84 8.91
CA GLU A 49 -8.46 4.87 7.64
C GLU A 49 -7.44 4.66 6.51
N TYR A 50 -7.71 3.75 5.58
CA TYR A 50 -6.80 3.44 4.46
C TYR A 50 -7.46 3.76 3.12
N ASP A 51 -6.67 4.36 2.24
CA ASP A 51 -6.96 4.57 0.83
C ASP A 51 -5.98 3.72 0.02
N THR A 52 -6.50 2.75 -0.73
CA THR A 52 -5.69 1.85 -1.56
C THR A 52 -5.74 2.32 -3.01
N LYS A 53 -4.60 2.78 -3.52
CA LYS A 53 -4.44 3.18 -4.93
C LYS A 53 -3.58 2.17 -5.66
N VAL A 54 -4.08 1.66 -6.78
CA VAL A 54 -3.30 0.83 -7.69
C VAL A 54 -2.34 1.75 -8.45
N MET A 55 -1.04 1.47 -8.35
CA MET A 55 0.01 2.19 -9.06
C MET A 55 0.63 1.25 -10.09
N LEU A 56 0.79 1.74 -11.32
CA LEU A 56 1.38 1.00 -12.44
C LEU A 56 2.68 1.68 -12.87
N THR A 57 3.62 0.91 -13.41
CA THR A 57 4.76 1.52 -14.11
C THR A 57 4.29 2.18 -15.40
N VAL A 58 5.11 3.06 -15.98
CA VAL A 58 4.78 3.72 -17.25
C VAL A 58 4.59 2.68 -18.36
N GLU A 59 5.44 1.65 -18.41
CA GLU A 59 5.38 0.57 -19.40
C GLU A 59 4.09 -0.25 -19.28
N GLN A 60 3.55 -0.42 -18.08
CA GLN A 60 2.28 -1.11 -17.84
C GLN A 60 1.08 -0.19 -18.12
N ALA A 61 1.17 1.09 -17.78
CA ALA A 61 0.07 2.04 -17.90
C ALA A 61 -0.21 2.45 -19.35
N VAL A 62 0.83 2.66 -20.17
CA VAL A 62 0.68 3.17 -21.55
C VAL A 62 -0.22 2.28 -22.42
N PRO A 63 -0.02 0.94 -22.49
CA PRO A 63 -0.90 0.08 -23.29
C PRO A 63 -2.37 0.15 -22.86
N LEU A 64 -2.65 0.19 -21.55
CA LEU A 64 -4.01 0.26 -21.01
C LEU A 64 -4.69 1.59 -21.33
N ILE A 65 -3.94 2.69 -21.31
CA ILE A 65 -4.45 4.00 -21.72
C ILE A 65 -4.79 3.98 -23.21
N MET A 66 -3.91 3.43 -24.05
CA MET A 66 -4.15 3.35 -25.49
C MET A 66 -5.38 2.48 -25.82
N GLU A 67 -5.55 1.33 -25.16
CA GLU A 67 -6.74 0.48 -25.30
C GLU A 67 -8.04 1.23 -24.91
N SER A 68 -7.98 2.07 -23.87
CA SER A 68 -9.16 2.85 -23.45
C SER A 68 -9.57 3.94 -24.45
N LEU A 69 -8.65 4.35 -25.33
CA LEU A 69 -8.83 5.43 -26.30
C LEU A 69 -9.26 4.93 -27.70
N GLY A 70 -9.12 3.63 -28.00
CA GLY A 70 -9.58 3.01 -29.26
C GLY A 70 -8.49 2.32 -30.07
#